data_AF-A0A6P1VN48-F1
#
_entry.id   AF-A0A6P1VN48-F1
#
_cell.length_a   1.000
_cell.length_b   1.000
_cell.length_c   1.000
_cell.angle_alpha   90.00
_cell.angle_beta   90.00
_cell.angle_gamma   90.00
#
_symmetry.space_group_name_H-M   'P 1'
#
loop_
_entity.id
_entity.type
_entity.pdbx_description
1 polymer ?
#
loop_
_entity_poly.entity_id
_entity_poly.type
_entity_poly.pdbx_seq_one_letter_code
_entity_poly.pdbx_strand_id
1 'polypeptide(L)'
;MIKPFYLLLFFLFLSAPIASTLASGRTSVVSLLTDDEYDRYKKKGDDFFKEGRYLEARRQYQNCLEVPGFENDIYAKEQIEECTKGLALRQQATDALAQNKGQEAIRLFGQLLNLNPDDAVTKTQLADYYEREGNQLFNQKKYIPARESYTQALKYTTTRQETLRLQIRTIDNLLKPSKQVGLKVATGLVAVGAGAFALLLRNDFQNKMGTLSQISQTVDPSGTGIIDNPDAYRQYNDAYNAAESAQKRNGLYKASIGIAAVATVAELYLLLHKSPKTPRATGFHWQPSSQSFGLAIRYTF
;
A
#
# COMPACT_ATOMS: atom_id res chain seq x y z
N MET A 1 91.76 13.72 -78.38
CA MET A 1 91.22 12.46 -77.82
C MET A 1 89.94 12.11 -78.57
N ILE A 2 90.02 11.00 -79.31
CA ILE A 2 89.00 10.09 -79.88
C ILE A 2 87.60 10.68 -80.23
N LYS A 3 87.39 10.81 -81.56
CA LYS A 3 86.14 10.88 -82.34
C LYS A 3 85.50 9.46 -82.47
N PRO A 4 84.43 9.18 -83.27
CA PRO A 4 83.10 9.79 -83.51
C PRO A 4 81.98 8.71 -83.72
N PHE A 5 80.85 9.09 -84.37
CA PHE A 5 79.89 8.25 -85.17
C PHE A 5 78.83 7.41 -84.41
N TYR A 6 77.58 7.19 -84.84
CA TYR A 6 76.57 7.75 -85.76
C TYR A 6 75.31 6.83 -85.60
N LEU A 7 74.10 7.35 -85.84
CA LEU A 7 72.98 6.67 -86.54
C LEU A 7 72.00 5.66 -85.84
N LEU A 8 70.69 5.98 -86.00
CA LEU A 8 69.47 5.11 -86.12
C LEU A 8 69.08 4.27 -84.86
N LEU A 9 67.82 4.04 -84.46
CA LEU A 9 66.57 3.82 -85.21
C LEU A 9 65.35 3.94 -84.26
N PHE A 10 64.25 4.43 -84.81
CA PHE A 10 62.88 4.49 -84.28
C PHE A 10 62.40 3.18 -83.61
N PHE A 11 61.76 3.22 -82.44
CA PHE A 11 60.61 2.34 -82.16
C PHE A 11 59.67 2.94 -81.11
N LEU A 12 58.44 3.19 -81.56
CA LEU A 12 57.26 3.43 -80.73
C LEU A 12 57.06 2.31 -79.71
N PHE A 13 56.74 2.65 -78.46
CA PHE A 13 55.67 1.99 -77.72
C PHE A 13 55.06 2.95 -76.68
N LEU A 14 53.82 3.34 -76.96
CA LEU A 14 52.88 3.92 -75.99
C LEU A 14 52.60 2.84 -74.93
N SER A 15 52.95 3.09 -73.66
CA SER A 15 52.35 2.39 -72.53
C SER A 15 51.69 3.42 -71.62
N ALA A 16 50.37 3.52 -71.75
CA ALA A 16 49.53 4.21 -70.79
C ALA A 16 49.63 3.49 -69.43
N PRO A 17 49.70 4.22 -68.29
CA PRO A 17 49.44 3.61 -67.01
C PRO A 17 47.95 3.25 -66.96
N ILE A 18 47.65 1.95 -66.98
CA ILE A 18 46.33 1.43 -66.64
C ILE A 18 46.08 1.81 -65.19
N ALA A 19 45.13 2.72 -64.99
CA ALA A 19 44.57 3.02 -63.69
C ALA A 19 43.98 1.73 -63.10
N SER A 20 44.57 1.24 -62.02
CA SER A 20 44.01 0.18 -61.20
C SER A 20 42.86 0.74 -60.35
N THR A 21 41.68 0.89 -60.95
CA THR A 21 40.42 1.22 -60.27
C THR A 21 39.61 -0.04 -59.97
N LEU A 22 40.15 -0.95 -59.15
CA LEU A 22 39.41 -2.08 -58.58
C LEU A 22 39.91 -2.36 -57.15
N ALA A 23 39.74 -1.41 -56.24
CA ALA A 23 40.01 -1.62 -54.81
C ALA A 23 38.94 -1.01 -53.88
N SER A 24 38.07 -0.11 -54.37
CA SER A 24 37.12 0.62 -53.50
C SER A 24 35.81 -0.13 -53.19
N GLY A 25 35.50 -1.23 -53.87
CA GLY A 25 34.25 -1.98 -53.66
C GLY A 25 34.31 -3.05 -52.55
N ARG A 26 35.51 -3.57 -52.23
CA ARG A 26 35.69 -4.57 -51.15
C ARG A 26 35.81 -3.92 -49.79
N THR A 27 36.47 -2.76 -49.70
CA THR A 27 36.65 -2.01 -48.44
C THR A 27 35.35 -1.42 -47.93
N SER A 28 34.46 -0.93 -48.81
CA SER A 28 33.15 -0.38 -48.41
C SER A 28 32.17 -1.46 -47.91
N VAL A 29 32.21 -2.67 -48.49
CA VAL A 29 31.39 -3.79 -48.02
C VAL A 29 31.91 -4.35 -46.70
N VAL A 30 33.24 -4.45 -46.54
CA VAL A 30 33.84 -4.88 -45.27
C VAL A 30 33.54 -3.87 -44.16
N SER A 31 33.68 -2.56 -44.40
CA SER A 31 33.38 -1.54 -43.39
C SER A 31 31.92 -1.58 -42.96
N LEU A 32 30.98 -1.71 -43.90
CA LEU A 32 29.54 -1.76 -43.62
C LEU A 32 29.14 -3.02 -42.83
N LEU A 33 29.78 -4.16 -43.11
CA LEU A 33 29.56 -5.40 -42.33
C LEU A 33 30.13 -5.32 -40.91
N THR A 34 31.27 -4.66 -40.70
CA THR A 34 31.82 -4.41 -39.34
C THR A 34 30.92 -3.47 -38.55
N ASP A 35 30.38 -2.42 -39.18
CA ASP A 35 29.46 -1.48 -38.53
C ASP A 35 28.17 -2.18 -38.10
N ASP A 36 27.59 -3.03 -38.97
CA ASP A 36 26.40 -3.84 -38.66
C ASP A 36 26.64 -4.83 -37.49
N GLU A 37 27.83 -5.42 -37.42
CA GLU A 37 28.20 -6.34 -36.34
C GLU A 37 28.40 -5.62 -35.00
N TYR A 38 29.09 -4.46 -35.01
CA TYR A 38 29.26 -3.61 -33.84
C TYR A 38 27.90 -3.16 -33.30
N ASP A 39 27.03 -2.62 -34.14
CA ASP A 39 25.70 -2.13 -33.74
C ASP A 39 24.83 -3.24 -33.14
N ARG A 40 24.95 -4.46 -33.66
CA ARG A 40 24.27 -5.63 -33.12
C ARG A 40 24.75 -5.96 -31.71
N TYR A 41 26.06 -5.98 -31.46
CA TYR A 41 26.61 -6.25 -30.12
C TYR A 41 26.25 -5.14 -29.15
N LYS A 42 26.42 -3.88 -29.56
CA LYS A 42 26.07 -2.70 -28.78
C LYS A 42 24.62 -2.75 -28.32
N LYS A 43 23.68 -2.95 -29.26
CA LYS A 43 22.25 -3.02 -28.94
C LYS A 43 21.93 -4.12 -27.92
N LYS A 44 22.49 -5.33 -28.09
CA LYS A 44 22.31 -6.41 -27.13
C LYS A 44 22.91 -6.09 -25.76
N GLY A 45 24.07 -5.42 -25.74
CA GLY A 45 24.71 -4.92 -24.54
C GLY A 45 23.78 -3.98 -23.78
N ASP A 46 23.22 -3.00 -24.49
CA ASP A 46 22.33 -1.98 -23.94
C ASP A 46 21.03 -2.59 -23.41
N ASP A 47 20.44 -3.52 -24.16
CA ASP A 47 19.23 -4.24 -23.76
C ASP A 47 19.49 -5.03 -22.46
N PHE A 48 20.59 -5.78 -22.39
CA PHE A 48 20.97 -6.50 -21.18
C PHE A 48 21.32 -5.56 -20.03
N PHE A 49 22.01 -4.45 -20.29
CA PHE A 49 22.34 -3.48 -19.26
C PHE A 49 21.07 -2.91 -18.65
N LYS A 50 20.12 -2.48 -19.48
CA LYS A 50 18.82 -1.96 -19.08
C LYS A 50 18.06 -2.96 -18.22
N GLU A 51 18.02 -4.23 -18.60
CA GLU A 51 17.42 -5.31 -17.80
C GLU A 51 18.12 -5.58 -16.47
N GLY A 52 19.33 -5.05 -16.27
CA GLY A 52 20.17 -5.32 -15.10
C GLY A 52 21.03 -6.58 -15.24
N ARG A 53 21.14 -7.15 -16.44
CA ARG A 53 21.93 -8.35 -16.74
C ARG A 53 23.36 -7.98 -17.08
N TYR A 54 24.03 -7.40 -16.09
CA TYR A 54 25.37 -6.80 -16.26
C TYR A 54 26.44 -7.75 -16.75
N LEU A 55 26.36 -9.05 -16.43
CA LEU A 55 27.35 -10.02 -16.89
C LEU A 55 27.24 -10.23 -18.41
N GLU A 56 26.02 -10.43 -18.90
CA GLU A 56 25.74 -10.59 -20.33
C GLU A 56 25.98 -9.29 -21.10
N ALA A 57 25.59 -8.15 -20.53
CA ALA A 57 25.87 -6.82 -21.09
C ALA A 57 27.37 -6.61 -21.27
N ARG A 58 28.16 -6.84 -20.21
CA ARG A 58 29.63 -6.72 -20.25
C ARG A 58 30.24 -7.58 -21.35
N ARG A 59 29.76 -8.82 -21.51
CA ARG A 59 30.24 -9.71 -22.58
C ARG A 59 29.92 -9.15 -23.97
N GLN A 60 28.73 -8.57 -24.19
CA GLN A 60 28.42 -7.97 -25.48
C GLN A 60 29.28 -6.74 -25.77
N TYR A 61 29.55 -5.90 -24.77
CA TYR A 61 30.45 -4.77 -24.95
C TYR A 61 31.90 -5.21 -25.19
N GLN A 62 32.35 -6.30 -24.58
CA GLN A 62 33.65 -6.91 -24.91
C GLN A 62 33.69 -7.35 -26.37
N ASN A 63 32.64 -7.99 -26.88
CA ASN A 63 32.54 -8.34 -28.29
C ASN A 63 32.61 -7.10 -29.21
N CYS A 64 32.07 -5.94 -28.80
CA CYS A 64 32.22 -4.70 -29.57
C CYS A 64 33.70 -4.31 -29.78
N LEU A 65 34.53 -4.51 -28.75
CA LEU A 65 35.98 -4.22 -28.81
C LEU A 65 36.76 -5.29 -29.60
N GLU A 66 36.15 -6.42 -29.91
CA GLU A 66 36.72 -7.45 -30.79
C GLU A 66 36.40 -7.20 -32.28
N VAL A 67 35.48 -6.27 -32.59
CA VAL A 67 35.16 -5.89 -33.97
C VAL A 67 36.31 -5.06 -34.56
N PRO A 68 36.87 -5.43 -35.72
CA PRO A 68 37.97 -4.70 -36.33
C PRO A 68 37.66 -3.21 -36.54
N GLY A 69 38.54 -2.33 -36.07
CA GLY A 69 38.37 -0.87 -36.14
C GLY A 69 37.67 -0.25 -34.94
N PHE A 70 37.16 -1.05 -33.99
CA PHE A 70 36.45 -0.60 -32.79
C PHE A 70 37.17 -0.99 -31.48
N GLU A 71 38.42 -1.43 -31.55
CA GLU A 71 39.19 -1.94 -30.39
C GLU A 71 39.38 -0.91 -29.28
N ASN A 72 39.27 0.37 -29.64
CA ASN A 72 39.39 1.50 -28.73
C ASN A 72 38.11 2.31 -28.56
N ASP A 73 36.95 1.72 -28.87
CA ASP A 73 35.66 2.38 -28.67
C ASP A 73 35.48 2.80 -27.21
N ILE A 74 35.31 4.11 -27.00
CA ILE A 74 35.19 4.71 -25.67
C ILE A 74 33.88 4.25 -25.02
N TYR A 75 32.80 4.18 -25.81
CA TYR A 75 31.49 3.81 -25.32
C TYR A 75 31.47 2.39 -24.73
N ALA A 76 31.95 1.40 -25.48
CA ALA A 76 32.02 0.02 -25.00
C ALA A 76 32.91 -0.13 -23.75
N LYS A 77 34.04 0.60 -23.68
CA LYS A 77 34.91 0.59 -22.49
C LYS A 77 34.21 1.16 -21.26
N GLU A 78 33.57 2.32 -21.37
CA GLU A 78 32.81 2.93 -20.27
C GLU A 78 31.68 2.01 -19.79
N GLN A 79 30.95 1.38 -20.72
CA GLN A 79 29.88 0.46 -20.36
C GLN A 79 30.38 -0.82 -19.68
N ILE A 80 31.56 -1.34 -20.05
CA ILE A 80 32.21 -2.46 -19.37
C ILE A 80 32.52 -2.10 -17.90
N GLU A 81 32.98 -0.88 -17.65
CA GLU A 81 33.26 -0.39 -16.30
C GLU A 81 31.97 -0.27 -15.47
N GLU A 82 30.91 0.33 -16.02
CA GLU A 82 29.62 0.44 -15.34
C GLU A 82 28.98 -0.93 -15.07
N CYS A 83 29.08 -1.87 -16.02
CA CYS A 83 28.67 -3.26 -15.78
C CYS A 83 29.45 -3.90 -14.61
N THR A 84 30.77 -3.66 -14.55
CA THR A 84 31.63 -4.21 -13.50
C THR A 84 31.26 -3.65 -12.13
N LYS A 85 30.97 -2.35 -12.06
CA LYS A 85 30.45 -1.70 -10.85
C LYS A 85 29.07 -2.22 -10.44
N GLY A 86 28.16 -2.39 -11.40
CA GLY A 86 26.83 -2.99 -11.17
C GLY A 86 26.92 -4.41 -10.61
N LEU A 87 27.81 -5.25 -11.15
CA LEU A 87 28.08 -6.59 -10.64
C LEU A 87 28.61 -6.57 -9.20
N ALA A 88 29.58 -5.70 -8.90
CA ALA A 88 30.13 -5.57 -7.56
C ALA A 88 29.08 -5.13 -6.54
N LEU A 89 28.26 -4.12 -6.87
CA LEU A 89 27.17 -3.66 -6.01
C LEU A 89 26.14 -4.76 -5.75
N ARG A 90 25.76 -5.52 -6.80
CA ARG A 90 24.82 -6.63 -6.64
C ARG A 90 25.36 -7.73 -5.74
N GLN A 91 26.63 -8.07 -5.90
CA GLN A 91 27.28 -9.07 -5.05
C GLN A 91 27.26 -8.62 -3.59
N GLN A 92 27.70 -7.38 -3.31
CA GLN A 92 27.68 -6.81 -1.95
C GLN A 92 26.27 -6.79 -1.35
N ALA A 93 25.25 -6.43 -2.14
CA ALA A 93 23.87 -6.41 -1.67
C ALA A 93 23.37 -7.83 -1.31
N THR A 94 23.73 -8.82 -2.13
CA THR A 94 23.38 -10.23 -1.89
C THR A 94 24.08 -10.76 -0.64
N ASP A 95 25.36 -10.43 -0.45
CA ASP A 95 26.13 -10.82 0.74
C ASP A 95 25.57 -10.15 2.01
N ALA A 96 25.16 -8.88 1.92
CA ALA A 96 24.50 -8.18 3.03
C ALA A 96 23.18 -8.85 3.42
N LEU A 97 22.37 -9.29 2.44
CA LEU A 97 21.16 -10.08 2.72
C LEU A 97 21.48 -11.41 3.40
N ALA A 98 22.50 -12.14 2.92
CA ALA A 98 22.93 -13.40 3.53
C ALA A 98 23.39 -13.23 4.98
N GLN A 99 23.97 -12.08 5.31
CA GLN A 99 24.40 -11.71 6.67
C GLN A 99 23.27 -11.10 7.53
N ASN A 100 22.02 -11.12 7.07
CA ASN A 100 20.87 -10.47 7.71
C ASN A 100 21.02 -8.95 7.89
N LYS A 101 21.86 -8.29 7.10
CA LYS A 101 22.06 -6.84 7.08
C LYS A 101 21.12 -6.18 6.07
N GLY A 102 19.81 -6.32 6.30
CA GLY A 102 18.77 -5.90 5.34
C GLY A 102 18.83 -4.41 4.95
N GLN A 103 19.08 -3.52 5.90
CA GLN A 103 19.21 -2.08 5.63
C GLN A 103 20.42 -1.73 4.75
N GLU A 104 21.54 -2.43 4.95
CA GLU A 104 22.73 -2.27 4.12
C GLU A 104 22.46 -2.74 2.68
N ALA A 105 21.77 -3.89 2.54
CA ALA A 105 21.36 -4.39 1.23
C ALA A 105 20.44 -3.41 0.49
N ILE A 106 19.45 -2.81 1.17
CA ILE A 106 18.56 -1.80 0.57
C ILE A 106 19.37 -0.59 0.08
N ARG A 107 20.34 -0.10 0.88
CA ARG A 107 21.21 1.01 0.47
C ARG A 107 22.00 0.66 -0.79
N LEU A 108 22.56 -0.54 -0.86
CA LEU A 108 23.33 -1.02 -2.02
C LEU A 108 22.44 -1.18 -3.26
N PHE A 109 21.23 -1.71 -3.11
CA PHE A 109 20.25 -1.73 -4.20
C PHE A 109 19.83 -0.34 -4.65
N GLY A 110 19.72 0.63 -3.74
CA GLY A 110 19.50 2.03 -4.09
C GLY A 110 20.64 2.61 -4.93
N GLN A 111 21.89 2.30 -4.60
CA GLN A 111 23.05 2.70 -5.42
C GLN A 111 23.01 2.05 -6.81
N LEU A 112 22.57 0.80 -6.89
CA LEU A 112 22.43 0.06 -8.14
C LEU A 112 21.31 0.65 -9.02
N LEU A 113 20.19 1.05 -8.43
CA LEU A 113 19.12 1.75 -9.16
C LEU A 113 19.49 3.19 -9.55
N ASN A 114 20.39 3.85 -8.83
CA ASN A 114 20.94 5.14 -9.27
C ASN A 114 21.88 4.97 -10.47
N LEU A 115 22.60 3.84 -10.54
CA LEU A 115 23.41 3.47 -11.69
C LEU A 115 22.54 3.10 -12.90
N ASN A 116 21.52 2.27 -12.67
CA ASN A 116 20.56 1.86 -13.68
C ASN A 116 19.13 1.89 -13.13
N PRO A 117 18.37 2.98 -13.37
CA PRO A 117 16.98 3.09 -12.92
C PRO A 117 16.04 2.05 -13.52
N ASP A 118 16.40 1.42 -14.63
CA ASP A 118 15.58 0.43 -15.33
C ASP A 118 15.86 -1.02 -14.92
N ASP A 119 16.83 -1.26 -14.02
CA ASP A 119 17.24 -2.60 -13.60
C ASP A 119 16.07 -3.42 -13.04
N ALA A 120 15.54 -4.29 -13.89
CA ALA A 120 14.37 -5.11 -13.59
C ALA A 120 14.70 -6.19 -12.55
N VAL A 121 15.93 -6.70 -12.56
CA VAL A 121 16.40 -7.71 -11.60
C VAL A 121 16.42 -7.13 -10.19
N THR A 122 17.00 -5.95 -10.00
CA THR A 122 17.08 -5.28 -8.70
C THR A 122 15.72 -4.81 -8.20
N LYS A 123 14.86 -4.29 -9.09
CA LYS A 123 13.46 -4.00 -8.74
C LYS A 123 12.74 -5.25 -8.22
N THR A 124 12.92 -6.38 -8.89
CA THR A 124 12.34 -7.67 -8.47
C THR A 124 12.87 -8.11 -7.10
N GLN A 125 14.19 -8.03 -6.89
CA GLN A 125 14.82 -8.37 -5.61
C GLN A 125 14.32 -7.50 -4.45
N LEU A 126 14.14 -6.19 -4.67
CA LEU A 126 13.57 -5.28 -3.67
C LEU A 126 12.11 -5.63 -3.36
N ALA A 127 11.30 -5.91 -4.38
CA ALA A 127 9.92 -6.37 -4.18
C ALA A 127 9.88 -7.66 -3.35
N ASP A 128 10.72 -8.65 -3.67
CA ASP A 128 10.81 -9.92 -2.93
C ASP A 128 11.27 -9.73 -1.48
N TYR A 129 12.21 -8.82 -1.25
CA TYR A 129 12.68 -8.48 0.09
C TYR A 129 11.53 -7.93 0.95
N TYR A 130 10.85 -6.88 0.47
CA TYR A 130 9.79 -6.23 1.21
C TYR A 130 8.54 -7.12 1.36
N GLU A 131 8.24 -7.96 0.36
CA GLU A 131 7.17 -8.95 0.47
C GLU A 131 7.45 -9.97 1.57
N ARG A 132 8.68 -10.50 1.65
CA ARG A 132 9.08 -11.43 2.73
C ARG A 132 9.04 -10.78 4.11
N GLU A 133 9.54 -9.56 4.22
CA GLU A 133 9.49 -8.78 5.48
C GLU A 133 8.03 -8.54 5.91
N GLY A 134 7.17 -8.13 4.97
CA GLY A 134 5.74 -7.95 5.22
C GLY A 134 5.06 -9.24 5.69
N ASN A 135 5.35 -10.37 5.04
CA ASN A 135 4.83 -11.68 5.43
C ASN A 135 5.29 -12.08 6.85
N GLN A 136 6.56 -11.85 7.19
CA GLN A 136 7.09 -12.12 8.53
C GLN A 136 6.41 -11.26 9.60
N LEU A 137 6.26 -9.96 9.35
CA LEU A 137 5.60 -9.02 10.25
C LEU A 137 4.11 -9.35 10.42
N PHE A 138 3.44 -9.74 9.33
CA PHE A 138 2.05 -10.17 9.34
C PHE A 138 1.86 -11.41 10.22
N ASN A 139 2.74 -12.42 10.08
CA ASN A 139 2.73 -13.63 10.92
C ASN A 139 2.98 -13.31 12.41
N GLN A 140 3.75 -12.25 12.70
CA GLN A 140 3.95 -11.73 14.05
C GLN A 140 2.78 -10.85 14.55
N LYS A 141 1.68 -10.72 13.78
CA LYS A 141 0.54 -9.83 14.03
C LYS A 141 0.91 -8.34 14.10
N LYS A 142 2.08 -7.97 13.58
CA LYS A 142 2.53 -6.57 13.46
C LYS A 142 1.96 -5.98 12.18
N TYR A 143 0.64 -5.75 12.16
CA TYR A 143 -0.08 -5.41 10.94
C TYR A 143 0.30 -4.06 10.33
N ILE A 144 0.56 -3.03 11.15
CA ILE A 144 0.95 -1.71 10.65
C ILE A 144 2.33 -1.77 9.94
N PRO A 145 3.40 -2.31 10.58
CA PRO A 145 4.66 -2.55 9.87
C PRO A 145 4.53 -3.46 8.64
N ALA A 146 3.72 -4.52 8.70
CA ALA A 146 3.52 -5.41 7.56
C ALA A 146 2.93 -4.66 6.35
N ARG A 147 1.95 -3.77 6.60
CA ARG A 147 1.33 -2.93 5.57
C ARG A 147 2.34 -1.98 4.93
N GLU A 148 3.23 -1.39 5.72
CA GLU A 148 4.33 -0.55 5.25
C GLU A 148 5.21 -1.35 4.28
N SER A 149 5.69 -2.52 4.68
CA SER A 149 6.54 -3.38 3.83
C SER A 149 5.85 -3.78 2.52
N TYR A 150 4.58 -4.22 2.54
CA TYR A 150 3.85 -4.50 1.29
C TYR A 150 3.68 -3.26 0.40
N THR A 151 3.53 -2.07 1.00
CA THR A 151 3.46 -0.81 0.25
C THR A 151 4.80 -0.46 -0.40
N GLN A 152 5.93 -0.74 0.26
CA GLN A 152 7.24 -0.60 -0.36
C GLN A 152 7.44 -1.60 -1.51
N ALA A 153 7.03 -2.86 -1.34
CA ALA A 153 7.10 -3.87 -2.40
C ALA A 153 6.37 -3.43 -3.68
N LEU A 154 5.19 -2.81 -3.54
CA LEU A 154 4.40 -2.28 -4.66
C LEU A 154 5.12 -1.22 -5.51
N LYS A 155 6.12 -0.51 -4.96
CA LYS A 155 6.89 0.49 -5.72
C LYS A 155 7.79 -0.13 -6.77
N TYR A 156 8.17 -1.40 -6.58
CA TYR A 156 9.18 -2.07 -7.40
C TYR A 156 8.60 -3.20 -8.26
N THR A 157 7.30 -3.51 -8.16
CA THR A 157 6.66 -4.55 -8.97
C THR A 157 5.36 -4.10 -9.63
N THR A 158 5.19 -4.51 -10.89
CA THR A 158 3.93 -4.37 -11.64
C THR A 158 3.18 -5.69 -11.77
N THR A 159 3.87 -6.84 -11.71
CA THR A 159 3.28 -8.16 -11.94
C THR A 159 2.52 -8.71 -10.73
N ARG A 160 2.92 -8.34 -9.51
CA ARG A 160 2.37 -8.85 -8.25
C ARG A 160 1.48 -7.85 -7.49
N GLN A 161 1.00 -6.82 -8.19
CA GLN A 161 0.25 -5.75 -7.53
C GLN A 161 -1.04 -6.25 -6.88
N GLU A 162 -1.77 -7.14 -7.55
CA GLU A 162 -3.05 -7.65 -7.04
C GLU A 162 -2.87 -8.46 -5.75
N THR A 163 -1.87 -9.34 -5.68
CA THR A 163 -1.61 -10.13 -4.47
C THR A 163 -1.21 -9.24 -3.30
N LEU A 164 -0.29 -8.28 -3.52
CA LEU A 164 0.13 -7.33 -2.47
C LEU A 164 -1.01 -6.42 -2.02
N ARG A 165 -1.85 -5.93 -2.94
CA ARG A 165 -3.04 -5.14 -2.62
C ARG A 165 -4.06 -5.94 -1.80
N LEU A 166 -4.24 -7.23 -2.10
CA LEU A 166 -5.09 -8.12 -1.30
C LEU A 166 -4.55 -8.29 0.12
N GLN A 167 -3.23 -8.42 0.30
CA GLN A 167 -2.61 -8.48 1.63
C GLN A 167 -2.84 -7.18 2.42
N ILE A 168 -2.64 -6.02 1.79
CA ILE A 168 -2.93 -4.72 2.39
C ILE A 168 -4.40 -4.60 2.79
N ARG A 169 -5.32 -4.97 1.90
CA ARG A 169 -6.77 -4.95 2.19
C ARG A 169 -7.14 -5.88 3.35
N THR A 170 -6.48 -7.03 3.43
CA THR A 170 -6.67 -7.97 4.54
C THR A 170 -6.25 -7.32 5.86
N ILE A 171 -5.10 -6.65 5.88
CA ILE A 171 -4.65 -5.86 7.03
C ILE A 171 -5.67 -4.75 7.37
N ASP A 172 -6.10 -3.95 6.39
CA ASP A 172 -7.03 -2.85 6.62
C ASP A 172 -8.36 -3.36 7.22
N ASN A 173 -8.84 -4.53 6.79
CA ASN A 173 -10.02 -5.18 7.37
C ASN A 173 -9.79 -5.67 8.80
N LEU A 174 -8.59 -6.17 9.13
CA LEU A 174 -8.23 -6.58 10.48
C LEU A 174 -8.11 -5.39 11.45
N LEU A 175 -7.64 -4.25 10.93
CA LEU A 175 -7.50 -3.00 11.69
C LEU A 175 -8.82 -2.23 11.81
N LYS A 176 -9.82 -2.55 10.99
CA LYS A 176 -11.10 -1.86 11.00
C LYS A 176 -11.82 -2.13 12.33
N PRO A 177 -12.13 -1.10 13.12
CA PRO A 177 -12.94 -1.30 14.32
C PRO A 177 -14.30 -1.85 13.93
N SER A 178 -14.72 -2.93 14.61
CA SER A 178 -16.04 -3.52 14.41
C SER A 178 -17.12 -2.47 14.69
N LYS A 179 -18.01 -2.21 13.72
CA LYS A 179 -19.17 -1.31 13.87
C LYS A 179 -20.02 -1.66 15.10
N GLN A 180 -19.98 -2.92 15.55
CA GLN A 180 -20.74 -3.40 16.69
C GLN A 180 -20.15 -2.94 18.02
N VAL A 181 -18.84 -2.70 18.11
CA VAL A 181 -18.24 -2.17 19.34
C VAL A 181 -18.72 -0.74 19.56
N GLY A 182 -18.74 0.08 18.51
CA GLY A 182 -19.32 1.43 18.57
C GLY A 182 -20.80 1.41 18.95
N LEU A 183 -21.58 0.51 18.35
CA LEU A 183 -23.02 0.38 18.67
C LEU A 183 -23.27 -0.07 20.11
N LYS A 184 -22.53 -1.06 20.63
CA LYS A 184 -22.64 -1.56 22.01
C LYS A 184 -22.33 -0.47 23.03
N VAL A 185 -21.24 0.28 22.81
CA VAL A 185 -20.86 1.40 23.70
C VAL A 185 -21.91 2.50 23.67
N ALA A 186 -22.44 2.84 22.49
CA ALA A 186 -23.49 3.85 22.37
C ALA A 186 -24.78 3.44 23.09
N THR A 187 -25.26 2.19 22.92
CA THR A 187 -26.48 1.72 23.58
C THR A 187 -26.33 1.67 25.10
N GLY A 188 -25.17 1.22 25.60
CA GLY A 188 -24.89 1.20 27.04
C GLY A 188 -24.86 2.61 27.66
N LEU A 189 -24.24 3.58 26.97
CA LEU A 189 -24.23 4.98 27.42
C LEU A 189 -25.65 5.58 27.49
N VAL A 190 -26.49 5.32 26.49
CA VAL A 190 -27.89 5.78 26.47
C VAL A 190 -28.68 5.16 27.63
N ALA A 191 -28.50 3.86 27.88
CA ALA A 191 -29.16 3.15 28.98
C ALA A 191 -28.82 3.76 30.35
N VAL A 192 -27.52 3.97 30.61
CA VAL A 192 -27.03 4.54 31.87
C VAL A 192 -27.49 6.00 32.03
N GLY A 193 -27.35 6.82 30.98
CA GLY A 193 -27.74 8.23 31.02
C GLY A 193 -29.24 8.43 31.28
N ALA A 194 -30.10 7.69 30.56
CA ALA A 194 -31.55 7.75 30.74
C ALA A 194 -31.98 7.21 32.12
N GLY A 195 -31.35 6.13 32.60
CA GLY A 195 -31.62 5.56 33.92
C GLY A 195 -31.25 6.53 35.06
N ALA A 196 -30.06 7.13 35.00
CA ALA A 196 -29.62 8.13 35.98
C ALA A 196 -30.55 9.35 36.00
N PHE A 197 -30.95 9.85 34.84
CA PHE A 197 -31.89 10.96 34.73
C PHE A 197 -33.28 10.61 35.31
N ALA A 198 -33.77 9.39 35.10
CA ALA A 198 -35.02 8.92 35.72
C ALA A 198 -34.94 8.88 37.25
N LEU A 199 -33.82 8.44 37.83
CA LEU A 199 -33.61 8.43 39.28
C LEU A 199 -33.60 9.84 39.87
N LEU A 200 -32.95 10.80 39.19
CA LEU A 200 -32.96 12.21 39.61
C LEU A 200 -34.37 12.79 39.63
N LEU A 201 -35.17 12.54 38.59
CA LEU A 201 -36.57 12.98 38.54
C LEU A 201 -37.41 12.33 39.66
N ARG A 202 -37.17 11.05 39.97
CA ARG A 202 -37.89 10.34 41.03
C ARG A 202 -37.55 10.91 42.40
N ASN A 203 -36.26 11.15 42.67
CA ASN A 203 -35.80 11.69 43.94
C ASN A 203 -36.30 13.12 44.17
N ASP A 204 -36.24 13.98 43.14
CA ASP A 204 -36.77 15.35 43.20
C ASP A 204 -38.27 15.36 43.57
N PHE A 205 -39.07 14.50 42.93
CA PHE A 205 -40.49 14.39 43.24
C PHE A 205 -40.76 13.87 44.66
N GLN A 206 -40.04 12.82 45.09
CA GLN A 206 -40.22 12.26 46.44
C GLN A 206 -39.85 13.27 47.53
N ASN A 207 -38.77 14.03 47.35
CA ASN A 207 -38.36 15.06 48.29
C ASN A 207 -39.42 16.17 48.40
N LYS A 208 -39.91 16.68 47.26
CA LYS A 208 -40.94 17.73 47.23
C LYS A 208 -42.28 17.25 47.82
N MET A 209 -42.67 16.01 47.56
CA MET A 209 -43.85 15.41 48.19
C MET A 209 -43.67 15.22 49.70
N GLY A 210 -42.47 14.84 50.15
CA GLY A 210 -42.13 14.75 51.57
C GLY A 210 -42.26 16.11 52.27
N THR A 211 -41.70 17.16 51.68
CA THR A 211 -41.81 18.54 52.19
C THR A 211 -43.26 19.01 52.24
N LEU A 212 -44.04 18.77 51.18
CA LEU A 212 -45.46 19.11 51.16
C LEU A 212 -46.23 18.39 52.27
N SER A 213 -45.98 17.09 52.45
CA SER A 213 -46.62 16.30 53.51
C SER A 213 -46.28 16.83 54.90
N GLN A 214 -45.01 17.16 55.15
CA GLN A 214 -44.56 17.72 56.43
C GLN A 214 -45.22 19.07 56.72
N ILE A 215 -45.25 19.98 55.73
CA ILE A 215 -45.90 21.28 55.88
C ILE A 215 -47.41 21.09 56.07
N SER A 216 -48.07 20.20 55.33
CA SER A 216 -49.50 19.96 55.52
C SER A 216 -49.84 19.51 56.95
N GLN A 217 -49.01 18.64 57.55
CA GLN A 217 -49.22 18.15 58.90
C GLN A 217 -49.02 19.22 59.98
N THR A 218 -48.18 20.23 59.70
CA THR A 218 -47.95 21.34 60.64
C THR A 218 -49.00 22.44 60.50
N VAL A 219 -49.46 22.74 59.28
CA VAL A 219 -50.37 23.87 59.02
C VAL A 219 -51.85 23.49 59.03
N ASP A 220 -52.18 22.23 58.78
CA ASP A 220 -53.55 21.68 58.86
C ASP A 220 -53.53 20.24 59.42
N PRO A 221 -53.29 20.08 60.74
CA PRO A 221 -53.18 18.77 61.38
C PRO A 221 -54.48 17.97 61.30
N SER A 222 -55.61 18.68 61.26
CA SER A 222 -56.97 18.13 61.22
C SER A 222 -57.44 17.79 59.80
N GLY A 223 -56.68 18.11 58.76
CA GLY A 223 -57.04 17.84 57.36
C GLY A 223 -58.31 18.56 56.91
N THR A 224 -58.58 19.72 57.49
CA THR A 224 -59.81 20.52 57.27
C THR A 224 -59.76 21.31 55.96
N GLY A 225 -58.58 21.48 55.37
CA GLY A 225 -58.32 22.32 54.20
C GLY A 225 -58.31 23.82 54.50
N ILE A 226 -58.38 24.22 55.77
CA ILE A 226 -58.43 25.62 56.19
C ILE A 226 -57.10 25.96 56.88
N ILE A 227 -56.36 26.93 56.33
CA ILE A 227 -55.10 27.43 56.91
C ILE A 227 -55.31 28.90 57.30
N ASP A 228 -55.49 29.15 58.59
CA ASP A 228 -55.86 30.47 59.12
C ASP A 228 -54.68 31.48 59.14
N ASN A 229 -53.44 31.00 59.10
CA ASN A 229 -52.24 31.84 59.11
C ASN A 229 -51.77 32.18 57.67
N PRO A 230 -51.74 33.47 57.26
CA PRO A 230 -51.34 33.88 55.90
C PRO A 230 -49.91 33.50 55.50
N ASP A 231 -48.97 33.44 56.44
CA ASP A 231 -47.58 33.04 56.16
C ASP A 231 -47.48 31.52 56.01
N ALA A 232 -48.22 30.77 56.84
CA ALA A 232 -48.32 29.31 56.73
C ALA A 232 -48.98 28.88 55.41
N TYR A 233 -50.00 29.61 54.97
CA TYR A 233 -50.66 29.39 53.68
C TYR A 233 -49.69 29.61 52.52
N ARG A 234 -48.85 30.65 52.56
CA ARG A 234 -47.83 30.89 51.53
C ARG A 234 -46.82 29.75 51.45
N GLN A 235 -46.31 29.28 52.59
CA GLN A 235 -45.39 28.14 52.64
C GLN A 235 -46.02 26.86 52.09
N TYR A 236 -47.27 26.58 52.44
CA TYR A 236 -48.02 25.45 51.90
C TYR A 236 -48.20 25.58 50.38
N ASN A 237 -48.62 26.75 49.90
CA ASN A 237 -48.84 27.01 48.48
C ASN A 237 -47.54 26.88 47.66
N ASP A 238 -46.41 27.37 48.17
CA ASP A 238 -45.11 27.24 47.50
C ASP A 238 -44.67 25.77 47.41
N ALA A 239 -44.83 25.01 48.51
CA ALA A 239 -44.53 23.59 48.53
C ALA A 239 -45.46 22.78 47.61
N TYR A 240 -46.74 23.15 47.54
CA TYR A 240 -47.73 22.56 46.65
C TYR A 240 -47.37 22.80 45.18
N ASN A 241 -47.09 24.05 44.81
CA ASN A 241 -46.68 24.42 43.45
C ASN A 241 -45.37 23.74 43.06
N ALA A 242 -44.41 23.61 43.99
CA ALA A 242 -43.16 22.89 43.76
C ALA A 242 -43.41 21.40 43.49
N ALA A 243 -44.23 20.73 44.30
CA ALA A 243 -44.60 19.32 44.11
C ALA A 243 -45.39 19.09 42.81
N GLU A 244 -46.34 19.98 42.50
CA GLU A 244 -47.13 19.94 41.27
C GLU A 244 -46.25 20.11 40.02
N SER A 245 -45.28 21.03 40.06
CA SER A 245 -44.32 21.22 38.96
C SER A 245 -43.44 19.98 38.73
N ALA A 246 -43.08 19.26 39.80
CA ALA A 246 -42.36 17.99 39.70
C ALA A 246 -43.27 16.85 39.20
N GLN A 247 -44.55 16.84 39.58
CA GLN A 247 -45.54 15.90 39.06
C GLN A 247 -45.77 16.07 37.56
N LYS A 248 -45.79 17.30 37.04
CA LYS A 248 -45.87 17.59 35.60
C LYS A 248 -44.69 16.97 34.82
N ARG A 249 -43.54 16.74 35.46
CA ARG A 249 -42.38 16.04 34.87
C ARG A 249 -42.47 14.51 34.89
N ASN A 250 -43.53 13.93 35.43
CA ASN A 250 -43.74 12.48 35.45
C ASN A 250 -43.77 11.85 34.04
N GLY A 251 -44.19 12.61 33.02
CA GLY A 251 -44.09 12.19 31.62
C GLY A 251 -42.65 11.93 31.19
N LEU A 252 -41.71 12.81 31.57
CA LEU A 252 -40.29 12.68 31.27
C LEU A 252 -39.66 11.51 32.02
N TYR A 253 -40.07 11.27 33.27
CA TYR A 253 -39.65 10.10 34.05
C TYR A 253 -40.04 8.79 33.35
N LYS A 254 -41.32 8.65 32.97
CA LYS A 254 -41.81 7.46 32.25
C LYS A 254 -41.10 7.25 30.91
N ALA A 255 -40.88 8.33 30.16
CA ALA A 255 -40.14 8.28 28.91
C ALA A 255 -38.69 7.82 29.11
N SER A 256 -38.01 8.35 30.14
CA SER A 256 -36.61 8.00 30.44
C SER A 256 -36.46 6.53 30.85
N ILE A 257 -37.39 6.00 31.66
CA ILE A 257 -37.43 4.57 31.97
C ILE A 257 -37.68 3.73 30.72
N GLY A 258 -38.62 4.15 29.86
CA GLY A 258 -38.89 3.45 28.61
C GLY A 258 -37.65 3.38 27.71
N ILE A 259 -36.93 4.50 27.56
CA ILE A 259 -35.67 4.56 26.79
C ILE A 259 -34.60 3.66 27.43
N ALA A 260 -34.42 3.72 28.75
CA ALA A 260 -33.46 2.88 29.45
C ALA A 260 -33.78 1.38 29.30
N ALA A 261 -35.04 0.99 29.39
CA ALA A 261 -35.50 -0.40 29.21
C ALA A 261 -35.27 -0.89 27.77
N VAL A 262 -35.60 -0.08 26.76
CA VAL A 262 -35.36 -0.45 25.36
C VAL A 262 -33.86 -0.54 25.07
N ALA A 263 -33.06 0.41 25.56
CA ALA A 263 -31.62 0.42 25.36
C ALA A 263 -30.93 -0.77 26.04
N THR A 264 -31.34 -1.15 27.25
CA THR A 264 -30.82 -2.34 27.96
C THR A 264 -31.20 -3.64 27.24
N VAL A 265 -32.44 -3.76 26.76
CA VAL A 265 -32.85 -4.92 25.93
C VAL A 265 -32.06 -4.99 24.63
N ALA A 266 -31.85 -3.85 23.96
CA ALA A 266 -31.04 -3.79 22.75
C ALA A 266 -29.57 -4.17 23.02
N GLU A 267 -29.00 -3.72 24.14
CA GLU A 267 -27.65 -4.09 24.56
C GLU A 267 -27.54 -5.60 24.84
N LEU A 268 -28.48 -6.17 25.61
CA LEU A 268 -28.58 -7.62 25.85
C LEU A 268 -28.70 -8.41 24.55
N TYR A 269 -29.53 -7.93 23.62
CA TYR A 269 -29.67 -8.54 22.30
C TYR A 269 -28.35 -8.53 21.53
N LEU A 270 -27.64 -7.39 21.50
CA LEU A 270 -26.33 -7.25 20.85
C LEU A 270 -25.21 -8.04 21.53
N LEU A 271 -25.31 -8.30 22.84
CA LEU A 271 -24.34 -9.11 23.60
C LEU A 271 -24.56 -10.61 23.38
N LEU A 272 -25.82 -11.05 23.39
CA LEU A 272 -26.20 -12.46 23.27
C LEU A 272 -26.14 -12.94 21.82
N HIS A 273 -26.58 -12.12 20.86
CA HIS A 273 -26.53 -12.48 19.45
C HIS A 273 -25.21 -12.02 18.85
N LYS A 274 -24.23 -12.93 18.78
CA LYS A 274 -23.19 -12.84 17.75
C LYS A 274 -23.91 -12.88 16.41
N SER A 275 -23.96 -11.75 15.72
CA SER A 275 -24.47 -11.71 14.35
C SER A 275 -23.80 -12.83 13.55
N PRO A 276 -24.55 -13.55 12.71
CA PRO A 276 -23.98 -14.58 11.86
C PRO A 276 -22.79 -13.95 11.13
N LYS A 277 -21.65 -14.66 11.11
CA LYS A 277 -20.57 -14.36 10.15
C LYS A 277 -21.29 -14.09 8.83
N THR A 278 -21.03 -12.94 8.22
CA THR A 278 -21.56 -12.58 6.89
C THR A 278 -21.70 -13.87 6.10
N PRO A 279 -22.92 -14.27 5.68
CA PRO A 279 -23.07 -15.52 4.97
C PRO A 279 -22.03 -15.47 3.86
N ARG A 280 -21.13 -16.46 3.83
CA ARG A 280 -20.30 -16.68 2.64
C ARG A 280 -21.28 -16.56 1.50
N ALA A 281 -21.02 -15.64 0.56
CA ALA A 281 -21.91 -15.46 -0.57
C ALA A 281 -21.98 -16.83 -1.27
N THR A 282 -23.04 -17.58 -0.99
CA THR A 282 -23.35 -18.84 -1.64
C THR A 282 -23.87 -18.45 -3.00
N GLY A 283 -22.93 -18.28 -3.93
CA GLY A 283 -23.18 -17.74 -5.25
C GLY A 283 -22.51 -18.60 -6.30
N PHE A 284 -23.20 -18.79 -7.41
CA PHE A 284 -22.59 -19.30 -8.63
C PHE A 284 -21.67 -18.22 -9.20
N HIS A 285 -20.38 -18.50 -9.22
CA HIS A 285 -19.40 -17.63 -9.85
C HIS A 285 -18.95 -18.24 -11.16
N TRP A 286 -19.14 -17.48 -12.24
CA TRP A 286 -18.65 -17.80 -13.57
C TRP A 286 -17.24 -17.25 -13.69
N GLN A 287 -16.24 -18.11 -13.86
CA GLN A 287 -14.85 -17.70 -14.07
C GLN A 287 -14.33 -18.37 -15.36
N PRO A 288 -13.57 -17.64 -16.20
CA PRO A 288 -12.90 -18.26 -17.34
C PRO A 288 -11.88 -19.29 -16.84
N SER A 289 -11.96 -20.52 -17.37
CA SER A 289 -11.03 -21.60 -17.03
C SER A 289 -9.64 -21.31 -17.61
N SER A 290 -8.59 -21.35 -16.80
CA SER A 290 -7.20 -21.19 -17.27
C SER A 290 -6.63 -22.47 -17.91
N GLN A 291 -7.36 -23.58 -17.86
CA GLN A 291 -6.90 -24.90 -18.31
C GLN A 291 -7.75 -25.50 -19.44
N SER A 292 -8.83 -24.83 -19.85
CA SER A 292 -9.69 -25.27 -20.95
C SER A 292 -10.43 -24.08 -21.58
N PHE A 293 -10.75 -24.17 -22.87
CA PHE A 293 -11.69 -23.25 -23.52
C PHE A 293 -13.10 -23.51 -22.98
N GLY A 294 -13.48 -22.83 -21.89
CA GLY A 294 -14.79 -22.96 -21.27
C GLY A 294 -14.97 -22.09 -20.02
N LEU A 295 -16.22 -21.86 -19.64
CA LEU A 295 -16.59 -21.21 -18.38
C LEU A 295 -16.62 -22.26 -17.26
N ALA A 296 -15.80 -22.07 -16.23
CA ALA A 296 -15.88 -22.87 -15.02
C ALA A 296 -16.96 -22.29 -14.11
N ILE A 297 -17.93 -23.14 -13.73
CA ILE A 297 -18.94 -22.80 -12.74
C ILE A 297 -18.41 -23.26 -11.39
N ARG A 298 -18.12 -22.31 -10.50
CA ARG A 298 -17.72 -22.61 -9.13
C ARG A 298 -18.88 -22.30 -8.19
N TYR A 299 -19.26 -23.30 -7.40
CA TYR A 299 -20.20 -23.15 -6.29
C TYR A 299 -19.42 -23.16 -4.97
N THR A 300 -19.71 -22.21 -4.09
CA THR A 300 -18.98 -22.04 -2.82
C THR A 300 -19.98 -22.13 -1.66
N PHE A 301 -19.74 -23.05 -0.71
CA PHE A 301 -20.55 -23.26 0.49
C PHE A 301 -20.12 -22.35 1.66
#